data_AF-A0A2G6N6J0-F1
#
_entry.id   AF-A0A2G6N6J0-F1
#
_cell.length_a   1.000
_cell.length_b   1.000
_cell.length_c   1.000
_cell.angle_alpha   90.00
_cell.angle_beta   90.00
_cell.angle_gamma   90.00
#
_symmetry.space_group_name_H-M   'P 1'
#
loop_
_entity.id
_entity.type
_entity.pdbx_description
1 polymer ?
#
loop_
_entity_poly.entity_id
_entity_poly.type
_entity_poly.pdbx_seq_one_letter_code
_entity_poly.pdbx_strand_id
1 'polypeptide(L)'
;MQYSPERKKAGLKIGEHRGKRTASQQLTLSIMPDRTILPEWENTPKKILQKSIDKQKDIEQGFLHGGLFYLGFCEPDKTFSASLNYFIGFARLFIEKLSRISDLETLRHEAVINLSENELDRLIESVPLITGAEYITIEMLEVLWAGLGISFREQIQAHDGTVATFFHERNPAIHLAGRVFFHLVENKNNPAQPFAFMATYSAGMGGDGTPRHLPLKHAIEAYDEDDLLKLLSTVYRAAKKSKLIDNLWRPKA
;
A
#
# COMPACT_ATOMS: atom_id res chain seq x y z
N MET A 1 79.30 16.10 -36.84
CA MET A 1 78.77 15.13 -37.84
C MET A 1 78.13 14.00 -37.05
N GLN A 2 76.87 13.59 -37.17
CA GLN A 2 75.78 13.77 -38.15
C GLN A 2 74.43 13.59 -37.43
N TYR A 3 73.44 14.37 -37.87
CA TYR A 3 71.99 14.15 -38.06
C TYR A 3 71.18 13.02 -37.36
N SER A 4 70.00 13.43 -36.87
CA SER A 4 68.78 12.73 -36.34
C SER A 4 68.13 11.71 -37.32
N PRO A 5 67.06 10.90 -37.00
CA PRO A 5 65.83 11.30 -36.28
C PRO A 5 65.08 10.25 -35.40
N GLU A 6 64.04 10.76 -34.72
CA GLU A 6 63.01 10.06 -33.94
C GLU A 6 62.31 8.89 -34.65
N ARG A 7 61.92 7.85 -33.88
CA ARG A 7 60.64 7.15 -34.06
C ARG A 7 60.03 6.76 -32.71
N LYS A 8 58.90 7.39 -32.40
CA LYS A 8 57.93 6.99 -31.38
C LYS A 8 57.50 5.53 -31.61
N LYS A 9 57.56 4.69 -30.57
CA LYS A 9 56.73 3.49 -30.46
C LYS A 9 55.79 3.65 -29.27
N ALA A 10 54.52 3.83 -29.61
CA ALA A 10 53.38 3.59 -28.74
C ALA A 10 53.32 2.09 -28.37
N GLY A 11 52.95 1.79 -27.13
CA GLY A 11 52.81 0.40 -26.71
C GLY A 11 52.50 0.24 -25.22
N LEU A 12 51.22 0.41 -24.89
CA LEU A 12 50.53 -0.29 -23.80
C LEU A 12 51.01 -0.02 -22.36
N LYS A 13 50.66 1.15 -21.82
CA LYS A 13 50.39 1.23 -20.38
C LYS A 13 49.11 0.48 -20.10
N ILE A 14 49.25 -0.68 -19.48
CA ILE A 14 48.19 -1.47 -18.89
C ILE A 14 47.57 -0.60 -17.80
N GLY A 15 46.51 0.12 -18.15
CA GLY A 15 45.73 0.90 -17.20
C GLY A 15 44.97 -0.05 -16.30
N GLU A 16 45.54 -0.38 -15.15
CA GLU A 16 44.77 -0.84 -14.00
C GLU A 16 43.88 0.32 -13.52
N HIS A 17 42.81 0.60 -14.26
CA HIS A 17 41.63 1.26 -13.69
C HIS A 17 40.68 0.17 -13.17
N ARG A 18 41.13 -0.59 -12.17
CA ARG A 18 40.20 -1.13 -11.17
C ARG A 18 39.73 0.06 -10.34
N GLY A 19 38.79 0.82 -10.87
CA GLY A 19 37.91 1.62 -10.03
C GLY A 19 37.30 0.64 -9.04
N LYS A 20 37.72 0.70 -7.77
CA LYS A 20 37.05 0.01 -6.68
C LYS A 20 35.60 0.49 -6.71
N ARG A 21 34.71 -0.27 -7.37
CA ARG A 21 33.27 -0.15 -7.16
C ARG A 21 33.09 -0.49 -5.69
N THR A 22 32.96 0.52 -4.83
CA THR A 22 32.54 0.32 -3.45
C THR A 22 31.17 -0.34 -3.53
N ALA A 23 31.11 -1.64 -3.26
CA ALA A 23 29.87 -2.38 -3.18
C ALA A 23 28.99 -1.65 -2.17
N SER A 24 27.79 -1.25 -2.59
CA SER A 24 26.77 -0.79 -1.65
C SER A 24 26.09 -2.03 -1.09
N GLN A 25 25.45 -1.92 0.06
CA GLN A 25 24.60 -3.00 0.56
C GLN A 25 23.14 -2.65 0.34
N GLN A 26 22.32 -3.66 0.13
CA GLN A 26 20.87 -3.54 0.08
C GLN A 26 20.23 -4.63 0.95
N LEU A 27 19.09 -4.29 1.52
CA LEU A 27 18.26 -5.21 2.29
C LEU A 27 17.49 -6.13 1.34
N THR A 28 17.55 -7.43 1.58
CA THR A 28 16.73 -8.48 0.95
C THR A 28 15.92 -9.20 2.01
N LEU A 29 14.83 -9.81 1.57
CA LEU A 29 14.10 -10.78 2.36
C LEU A 29 14.32 -12.16 1.73
N SER A 30 14.95 -13.05 2.47
CA SER A 30 15.22 -14.43 2.03
C SER A 30 14.21 -15.36 2.66
N ILE A 31 13.81 -16.41 1.95
CA ILE A 31 12.89 -17.41 2.48
C ILE A 31 13.67 -18.66 2.81
N MET A 32 13.57 -19.08 4.06
CA MET A 32 14.24 -20.27 4.56
C MET A 32 13.41 -21.54 4.24
N PRO A 33 14.00 -22.76 4.28
CA PRO A 33 13.27 -24.00 3.98
C PRO A 33 12.08 -24.28 4.91
N ASP A 34 12.09 -23.73 6.13
CA ASP A 34 10.97 -23.76 7.07
C ASP A 34 9.87 -22.73 6.76
N ARG A 35 10.01 -22.00 5.64
CA ARG A 35 9.16 -20.91 5.15
C ARG A 35 9.21 -19.64 5.99
N THR A 36 10.19 -19.51 6.90
CA THR A 36 10.45 -18.27 7.62
C THR A 36 11.06 -17.22 6.68
N ILE A 37 10.60 -15.98 6.79
CA ILE A 37 11.16 -14.84 6.03
C ILE A 37 12.16 -14.11 6.92
N LEU A 38 13.41 -13.99 6.45
CA LEU A 38 14.49 -13.34 7.19
C LEU A 38 15.03 -12.13 6.43
N PRO A 39 15.28 -11.00 7.13
CA PRO A 39 15.98 -9.86 6.57
C PRO A 39 17.48 -10.16 6.50
N GLU A 40 18.07 -9.93 5.33
CA GLU A 40 19.49 -10.13 5.06
C GLU A 40 20.06 -8.94 4.30
N TRP A 41 21.34 -8.61 4.55
CA TRP A 41 22.04 -7.57 3.80
C TRP A 41 22.99 -8.19 2.80
N GLU A 42 22.76 -7.92 1.51
CA GLU A 42 23.60 -8.40 0.43
C GLU A 42 24.44 -7.28 -0.20
N ASN A 43 25.62 -7.64 -0.70
CA ASN A 43 26.45 -6.73 -1.47
C ASN A 43 25.89 -6.56 -2.88
N THR A 44 25.66 -5.31 -3.29
CA THR A 44 25.20 -4.97 -4.63
C THR A 44 26.21 -4.10 -5.37
N PRO A 45 26.47 -4.38 -6.67
CA PRO A 45 27.32 -3.51 -7.49
C PRO A 45 26.63 -2.19 -7.84
N LYS A 46 25.31 -2.07 -7.60
CA LYS A 46 24.53 -0.84 -7.79
C LYS A 46 24.91 0.16 -6.72
N LYS A 47 25.22 1.40 -7.13
CA LYS A 47 25.44 2.49 -6.18
C LYS A 47 24.10 2.91 -5.58
N ILE A 48 23.98 2.79 -4.26
CA ILE A 48 22.80 3.22 -3.51
C ILE A 48 23.18 4.46 -2.67
N LEU A 49 22.30 5.46 -2.65
CA LEU A 49 22.49 6.66 -1.83
C LEU A 49 22.35 6.32 -0.34
N GLN A 50 23.16 6.95 0.52
CA GLN A 50 23.13 6.71 1.97
C GLN A 50 21.72 6.83 2.56
N LYS A 51 20.95 7.85 2.15
CA LYS A 51 19.54 8.04 2.56
C LYS A 51 18.65 6.81 2.28
N SER A 52 18.89 6.11 1.17
CA SER A 52 18.14 4.87 0.85
C SER A 52 18.60 3.69 1.70
N ILE A 53 19.89 3.62 2.06
CA ILE A 53 20.41 2.62 3.00
C ILE A 53 19.81 2.85 4.39
N ASP A 54 19.74 4.10 4.86
CA ASP A 54 19.15 4.44 6.15
C ASP A 54 17.66 4.07 6.19
N LYS A 55 16.91 4.38 5.12
CA LYS A 55 15.52 3.94 4.97
C LYS A 55 15.37 2.41 5.01
N GLN A 56 16.29 1.66 4.41
CA GLN A 56 16.27 0.19 4.45
C GLN A 56 16.56 -0.35 5.86
N LYS A 57 17.45 0.29 6.64
CA LYS A 57 17.67 -0.06 8.05
C LYS A 57 16.44 0.19 8.91
N ASP A 58 15.75 1.31 8.69
CA ASP A 58 14.48 1.59 9.38
C ASP A 58 13.43 0.51 9.05
N ILE A 59 13.38 0.08 7.78
CA ILE A 59 12.50 -1.00 7.34
C ILE A 59 12.86 -2.34 7.98
N GLU A 60 14.14 -2.68 8.06
CA GLU A 60 14.60 -3.90 8.76
C GLU A 60 14.17 -3.88 10.23
N GLN A 61 14.41 -2.77 10.94
CA GLN A 61 13.99 -2.65 12.34
C GLN A 61 12.48 -2.76 12.48
N GLY A 62 11.71 -2.08 11.64
CA GLY A 62 10.25 -2.18 11.66
C GLY A 62 9.75 -3.59 11.33
N PHE A 63 10.39 -4.28 10.39
CA PHE A 63 10.08 -5.68 10.07
C PHE A 63 10.37 -6.63 11.23
N LEU A 64 11.49 -6.47 11.93
CA LEU A 64 11.83 -7.30 13.08
C LEU A 64 10.83 -7.17 14.24
N HIS A 65 10.19 -6.01 14.39
CA HIS A 65 9.20 -5.78 15.46
C HIS A 65 7.75 -6.07 15.01
N GLY A 66 7.39 -5.68 13.79
CA GLY A 66 6.01 -5.71 13.29
C GLY A 66 5.77 -6.71 12.14
N GLY A 67 6.77 -7.50 11.78
CA GLY A 67 6.72 -8.50 10.73
C GLY A 67 6.31 -7.94 9.36
N LEU A 68 5.66 -8.78 8.56
CA LEU A 68 5.11 -8.38 7.26
C LEU A 68 4.07 -7.27 7.37
N PHE A 69 3.33 -7.19 8.48
CA PHE A 69 2.29 -6.18 8.64
C PHE A 69 2.86 -4.76 8.64
N TYR A 70 4.04 -4.57 9.24
CA TYR A 70 4.77 -3.30 9.15
C TYR A 70 5.11 -2.91 7.70
N LEU A 71 5.51 -3.87 6.86
CA LEU A 71 5.82 -3.60 5.45
C LEU A 71 4.63 -3.07 4.66
N GLY A 72 3.41 -3.39 5.08
CA GLY A 72 2.18 -2.88 4.46
C GLY A 72 2.03 -1.36 4.55
N PHE A 73 2.76 -0.71 5.46
CA PHE A 73 2.79 0.75 5.59
C PHE A 73 3.98 1.39 4.85
N CYS A 74 4.93 0.60 4.36
CA CYS A 74 6.11 1.08 3.65
C CYS A 74 5.80 1.35 2.17
N GLU A 75 6.44 2.37 1.57
CA GLU A 75 6.32 2.65 0.13
C GLU A 75 7.43 1.93 -0.66
N PRO A 76 7.09 1.27 -1.79
CA PRO A 76 8.07 0.63 -2.66
C PRO A 76 9.04 1.67 -3.25
N ASP A 77 10.25 1.24 -3.55
CA ASP A 77 11.30 2.14 -4.03
C ASP A 77 12.17 1.45 -5.08
N LYS A 78 12.51 2.15 -6.16
CA LYS A 78 13.39 1.64 -7.24
C LYS A 78 14.81 1.37 -6.75
N THR A 79 15.19 1.88 -5.59
CA THR A 79 16.49 1.66 -4.95
C THR A 79 16.52 0.39 -4.09
N PHE A 80 15.37 -0.20 -3.75
CA PHE A 80 15.28 -1.42 -2.97
C PHE A 80 15.51 -2.67 -3.83
N SER A 81 15.84 -3.78 -3.17
CA SER A 81 15.92 -5.08 -3.81
C SER A 81 14.55 -5.53 -4.34
N ALA A 82 14.56 -6.45 -5.31
CA ALA A 82 13.32 -7.00 -5.86
C ALA A 82 12.54 -7.78 -4.80
N SER A 83 13.24 -8.54 -3.94
CA SER A 83 12.61 -9.26 -2.82
C SER A 83 11.88 -8.31 -1.86
N LEU A 84 12.55 -7.25 -1.42
CA LEU A 84 11.95 -6.31 -0.48
C LEU A 84 10.71 -5.64 -1.07
N ASN A 85 10.77 -5.21 -2.34
CA ASN A 85 9.62 -4.63 -3.02
C ASN A 85 8.47 -5.63 -3.21
N TYR A 86 8.76 -6.92 -3.43
CA TYR A 86 7.74 -7.96 -3.55
C TYR A 86 6.93 -8.09 -2.26
N PHE A 87 7.59 -8.24 -1.11
CA PHE A 87 6.90 -8.37 0.17
C PHE A 87 6.24 -7.06 0.64
N ILE A 88 6.84 -5.90 0.35
CA ILE A 88 6.14 -4.61 0.52
C ILE A 88 4.86 -4.61 -0.31
N GLY A 89 4.91 -5.00 -1.59
CA GLY A 89 3.74 -5.08 -2.46
C GLY A 89 2.66 -6.02 -1.91
N PHE A 90 3.05 -7.21 -1.47
CA PHE A 90 2.15 -8.19 -0.86
C PHE A 90 1.45 -7.65 0.40
N ALA A 91 2.22 -7.12 1.35
CA ALA A 91 1.65 -6.57 2.59
C ALA A 91 0.83 -5.29 2.33
N ARG A 92 1.22 -4.46 1.36
CA ARG A 92 0.45 -3.28 0.95
C ARG A 92 -0.88 -3.65 0.34
N LEU A 93 -0.96 -4.73 -0.45
CA LEU A 93 -2.22 -5.21 -0.99
C LEU A 93 -3.23 -5.50 0.14
N PHE A 94 -2.77 -6.09 1.25
CA PHE A 94 -3.60 -6.30 2.43
C PHE A 94 -4.13 -4.98 3.01
N ILE A 95 -3.21 -4.03 3.26
CA ILE A 95 -3.54 -2.70 3.81
C ILE A 95 -4.47 -1.91 2.87
N GLU A 96 -4.27 -2.00 1.56
CA GLU A 96 -5.14 -1.38 0.56
C GLU A 96 -6.54 -1.98 0.61
N LYS A 97 -6.67 -3.31 0.62
CA LYS A 97 -7.98 -3.98 0.72
C LYS A 97 -8.69 -3.63 2.02
N LEU A 98 -7.96 -3.58 3.13
CA LEU A 98 -8.48 -3.18 4.43
C LEU A 98 -9.00 -1.74 4.38
N SER A 99 -8.19 -0.82 3.87
CA SER A 99 -8.56 0.60 3.74
C SER A 99 -9.79 0.84 2.86
N ARG A 100 -10.15 -0.09 1.97
CA ARG A 100 -11.32 0.00 1.09
C ARG A 100 -12.63 -0.47 1.73
N ILE A 101 -12.60 -1.08 2.91
CA ILE A 101 -13.81 -1.46 3.65
C ILE A 101 -14.46 -0.20 4.22
N SER A 102 -15.60 0.23 3.67
CA SER A 102 -16.28 1.46 4.08
C SER A 102 -16.68 1.47 5.56
N ASP A 103 -17.02 0.32 6.13
CA ASP A 103 -17.43 0.18 7.54
C ASP A 103 -16.29 -0.31 8.45
N LEU A 104 -15.03 -0.14 8.03
CA LEU A 104 -13.88 -0.60 8.79
C LEU A 104 -13.81 0.00 10.20
N GLU A 105 -14.21 1.27 10.37
CA GLU A 105 -14.26 1.92 11.67
C GLU A 105 -15.19 1.22 12.66
N THR A 106 -16.26 0.61 12.16
CA THR A 106 -17.23 -0.15 12.96
C THR A 106 -16.73 -1.58 13.17
N LEU A 107 -16.33 -2.25 12.09
CA LEU A 107 -15.85 -3.64 12.13
C LEU A 107 -14.59 -3.80 12.98
N ARG A 108 -13.68 -2.83 12.90
CA ARG A 108 -12.36 -2.84 13.54
C ARG A 108 -11.67 -4.20 13.37
N HIS A 109 -11.59 -4.96 14.45
CA HIS A 109 -10.88 -6.23 14.58
C HIS A 109 -11.66 -7.43 14.02
N GLU A 110 -12.94 -7.25 13.70
CA GLU A 110 -13.80 -8.26 13.06
C GLU A 110 -13.72 -8.22 11.53
N ALA A 111 -13.00 -7.23 10.95
CA ALA A 111 -12.84 -7.15 9.51
C ALA A 111 -12.05 -8.34 8.97
N VAL A 112 -12.64 -9.05 8.01
CA VAL A 112 -12.03 -10.19 7.30
C VAL A 112 -11.78 -9.81 5.85
N ILE A 113 -10.58 -10.13 5.35
CA ILE A 113 -10.20 -9.88 3.96
C ILE A 113 -9.69 -11.17 3.36
N ASN A 114 -10.26 -11.54 2.22
CA ASN A 114 -9.82 -12.69 1.44
C ASN A 114 -8.95 -12.25 0.26
N LEU A 115 -7.96 -13.08 -0.07
CA LEU A 115 -7.35 -13.08 -1.39
C LEU A 115 -8.24 -13.85 -2.36
N SER A 116 -8.46 -13.28 -3.54
CA SER A 116 -9.06 -14.02 -4.65
C SER A 116 -8.03 -14.88 -5.37
N GLU A 117 -8.47 -15.93 -6.04
CA GLU A 117 -7.62 -16.80 -6.87
C GLU A 117 -6.80 -15.98 -7.89
N ASN A 118 -7.44 -15.03 -8.58
CA ASN A 118 -6.77 -14.14 -9.52
C ASN A 118 -5.68 -13.27 -8.88
N GLU A 119 -5.82 -12.89 -7.60
CA GLU A 119 -4.79 -12.13 -6.90
C GLU A 119 -3.63 -13.04 -6.50
N LEU A 120 -3.91 -14.27 -6.06
CA LEU A 120 -2.90 -15.29 -5.76
C LEU A 120 -2.07 -15.61 -7.01
N ASP A 121 -2.72 -15.87 -8.15
CA ASP A 121 -2.02 -16.17 -9.40
C ASP A 121 -1.07 -15.04 -9.80
N ARG A 122 -1.51 -13.79 -9.71
CA ARG A 122 -0.67 -12.61 -9.98
C ARG A 122 0.50 -12.49 -9.00
N LEU A 123 0.30 -12.83 -7.73
CA LEU A 123 1.36 -12.81 -6.73
C LEU A 123 2.40 -13.91 -7.02
N ILE A 124 1.99 -15.08 -7.49
CA ILE A 124 2.89 -16.16 -7.91
C ILE A 124 3.65 -15.80 -9.19
N GLU A 125 2.96 -15.27 -10.19
CA GLU A 125 3.59 -14.85 -11.46
C GLU A 125 4.57 -13.70 -11.30
N SER A 126 4.40 -12.87 -10.25
CA SER A 126 5.26 -11.73 -9.98
C SER A 126 6.43 -12.02 -9.03
N VAL A 127 6.62 -13.28 -8.62
CA VAL A 127 7.74 -13.67 -7.75
C VAL A 127 9.08 -13.33 -8.44
N PRO A 128 9.90 -12.45 -7.84
CA PRO A 128 11.22 -12.14 -8.39
C PRO A 128 12.19 -13.31 -8.18
N LEU A 129 13.30 -13.30 -8.92
CA LEU A 129 14.42 -14.22 -8.69
C LEU A 129 15.09 -13.89 -7.36
N ILE A 130 14.78 -14.67 -6.31
CA ILE A 130 15.25 -14.46 -4.93
C ILE A 130 15.61 -15.80 -4.27
N THR A 131 16.40 -15.74 -3.19
CA THR A 131 16.73 -16.92 -2.38
C THR A 131 15.47 -17.47 -1.72
N GLY A 132 15.17 -18.75 -2.00
CA GLY A 132 13.98 -19.43 -1.47
C GLY A 132 12.70 -19.13 -2.24
N ALA A 133 12.78 -18.60 -3.47
CA ALA A 133 11.61 -18.37 -4.32
C ALA A 133 10.77 -19.64 -4.55
N GLU A 134 11.40 -20.82 -4.55
CA GLU A 134 10.74 -22.12 -4.67
C GLU A 134 9.78 -22.43 -3.52
N TYR A 135 9.91 -21.75 -2.39
CA TYR A 135 9.00 -21.89 -1.25
C TYR A 135 7.80 -20.94 -1.32
N ILE A 136 7.80 -19.94 -2.23
CA ILE A 136 6.63 -19.08 -2.45
C ILE A 136 5.60 -19.88 -3.26
N THR A 137 4.71 -20.53 -2.53
CA THR A 137 3.55 -21.23 -3.08
C THR A 137 2.26 -20.52 -2.69
N ILE A 138 1.14 -20.91 -3.31
CA ILE A 138 -0.18 -20.39 -2.96
C ILE A 138 -0.45 -20.61 -1.47
N GLU A 139 -0.16 -21.81 -0.95
CA GLU A 139 -0.39 -22.16 0.44
C GLU A 139 0.45 -21.29 1.39
N MET A 140 1.71 -20.97 1.02
CA MET A 140 2.52 -20.05 1.80
C MET A 140 1.91 -18.65 1.83
N LEU A 141 1.48 -18.13 0.67
CA LEU A 141 0.88 -16.80 0.58
C LEU A 141 -0.42 -16.69 1.39
N GLU A 142 -1.25 -17.74 1.39
CA GLU A 142 -2.46 -17.80 2.22
C GLU A 142 -2.14 -17.76 3.71
N VAL A 143 -1.12 -18.50 4.16
CA VAL A 143 -0.67 -18.49 5.56
C VAL A 143 -0.15 -17.10 5.95
N LEU A 144 0.67 -16.48 5.10
CA LEU A 144 1.18 -15.13 5.36
C LEU A 144 0.03 -14.11 5.39
N TRP A 145 -0.96 -14.25 4.51
CA TRP A 145 -2.13 -13.38 4.46
C TRP A 145 -2.98 -13.49 5.72
N ALA A 146 -3.22 -14.72 6.21
CA ALA A 146 -3.89 -14.94 7.48
C ALA A 146 -3.10 -14.32 8.65
N GLY A 147 -1.77 -14.42 8.63
CA GLY A 147 -0.88 -13.77 9.61
C GLY A 147 -0.99 -12.24 9.62
N LEU A 148 -1.15 -11.60 8.46
CA LEU A 148 -1.45 -10.16 8.36
C LEU A 148 -2.78 -9.82 9.02
N GLY A 149 -3.82 -10.66 8.81
CA GLY A 149 -5.12 -10.54 9.47
C GLY A 149 -5.04 -10.62 10.99
N ILE A 150 -4.31 -11.61 11.51
CA ILE A 150 -4.08 -11.76 12.96
C ILE A 150 -3.34 -10.53 13.51
N SER A 151 -2.27 -10.10 12.85
CA SER A 151 -1.48 -8.93 13.27
C SER A 151 -2.34 -7.66 13.31
N PHE A 152 -3.20 -7.45 12.32
CA PHE A 152 -4.13 -6.33 12.32
C PHE A 152 -5.11 -6.41 13.50
N ARG A 153 -5.75 -7.57 13.69
CA ARG A 153 -6.72 -7.81 14.76
C ARG A 153 -6.14 -7.48 16.12
N GLU A 154 -4.96 -8.01 16.43
CA GLU A 154 -4.29 -7.78 17.72
C GLU A 154 -3.93 -6.30 17.91
N GLN A 155 -3.33 -5.67 16.89
CA GLN A 155 -2.89 -4.29 17.01
C GLN A 155 -4.05 -3.29 17.09
N ILE A 156 -5.16 -3.51 16.37
CA ILE A 156 -6.31 -2.59 16.42
C ILE A 156 -7.17 -2.79 17.67
N GLN A 157 -7.14 -3.98 18.29
CA GLN A 157 -7.73 -4.21 19.61
C GLN A 157 -6.96 -3.49 20.71
N ALA A 158 -5.63 -3.48 20.62
CA ALA A 158 -4.76 -2.78 21.59
C ALA A 158 -4.72 -1.25 21.40
N HIS A 159 -5.34 -0.72 20.34
CA HIS A 159 -5.28 0.70 19.99
C HIS A 159 -6.56 1.43 20.43
N ASP A 160 -6.41 2.37 21.38
CA ASP A 160 -7.52 3.11 22.01
C ASP A 160 -8.25 4.07 21.05
N GLY A 161 -7.62 4.50 19.95
CA GLY A 161 -8.19 5.43 18.98
C GLY A 161 -9.02 4.77 17.87
N THR A 162 -9.45 5.58 16.91
CA THR A 162 -10.18 5.12 15.70
C THR A 162 -9.25 4.39 14.74
N VAL A 163 -9.83 3.61 13.82
CA VAL A 163 -9.05 2.96 12.76
C VAL A 163 -8.37 3.99 11.86
N ALA A 164 -9.01 5.12 11.58
CA ALA A 164 -8.40 6.21 10.82
C ALA A 164 -7.14 6.74 11.51
N THR A 165 -7.17 6.94 12.83
CA THR A 165 -5.98 7.35 13.59
C THR A 165 -4.89 6.29 13.57
N PHE A 166 -5.23 5.01 13.74
CA PHE A 166 -4.29 3.89 13.67
C PHE A 166 -3.50 3.84 12.36
N PHE A 167 -4.20 4.04 11.23
CA PHE A 167 -3.58 4.09 9.90
C PHE A 167 -2.79 5.38 9.70
N HIS A 168 -3.31 6.53 10.16
CA HIS A 168 -2.67 7.82 10.00
C HIS A 168 -1.31 7.89 10.72
N GLU A 169 -1.23 7.35 11.93
CA GLU A 169 0.02 7.29 12.71
C GLU A 169 1.12 6.46 12.03
N ARG A 170 0.73 5.43 11.26
CA ARG A 170 1.67 4.53 10.59
C ARG A 170 2.03 5.00 9.18
N ASN A 171 1.07 5.48 8.41
CA ASN A 171 1.30 6.10 7.11
C ASN A 171 0.16 7.09 6.78
N PRO A 172 0.40 8.40 6.90
CA PRO A 172 -0.58 9.46 6.60
C PRO A 172 -1.11 9.48 5.16
N ALA A 173 -0.40 8.84 4.21
CA ALA A 173 -0.82 8.75 2.82
C ALA A 173 -1.96 7.74 2.61
N ILE A 174 -2.18 6.82 3.56
CA ILE A 174 -3.29 5.87 3.49
C ILE A 174 -4.57 6.58 3.91
N HIS A 175 -5.63 6.36 3.14
CA HIS A 175 -6.93 6.98 3.34
C HIS A 175 -8.00 5.91 3.35
N LEU A 176 -8.73 5.81 4.45
CA LEU A 176 -9.87 4.90 4.55
C LEU A 176 -10.99 5.32 3.59
N ALA A 177 -11.70 4.33 3.05
CA ALA A 177 -12.86 4.54 2.22
C ALA A 177 -13.94 5.31 3.00
N GLY A 178 -14.58 6.24 2.31
CA GLY A 178 -15.72 6.95 2.85
C GLY A 178 -16.94 6.02 2.96
N ARG A 179 -17.90 6.46 3.77
CA ARG A 179 -19.20 5.83 3.90
C ARG A 179 -20.27 6.47 3.01
N VAL A 180 -19.93 7.46 2.19
CA VAL A 180 -20.84 8.15 1.27
C VAL A 180 -20.64 7.64 -0.16
N PHE A 181 -21.75 7.33 -0.83
CA PHE A 181 -21.79 6.75 -2.16
C PHE A 181 -22.65 7.63 -3.07
N PHE A 182 -22.14 7.90 -4.27
CA PHE A 182 -22.84 8.66 -5.30
C PHE A 182 -23.34 7.71 -6.39
N HIS A 183 -24.64 7.73 -6.63
CA HIS A 183 -25.31 6.95 -7.66
C HIS A 183 -25.78 7.86 -8.77
N LEU A 184 -25.69 7.41 -10.01
CA LEU A 184 -26.36 8.02 -11.15
C LEU A 184 -27.63 7.23 -11.42
N VAL A 185 -28.79 7.85 -11.22
CA VAL A 185 -30.11 7.20 -11.37
C VAL A 185 -30.89 7.83 -12.50
N GLU A 186 -31.73 7.04 -13.16
CA GLU A 186 -32.63 7.55 -14.20
C GLU A 186 -33.70 8.46 -13.58
N ASN A 187 -33.87 9.64 -14.17
CA ASN A 187 -34.87 10.62 -13.78
C ASN A 187 -36.00 10.67 -14.82
N LYS A 188 -36.94 9.74 -14.65
CA LYS A 188 -38.12 9.61 -15.55
C LYS A 188 -39.04 10.82 -15.51
N ASN A 189 -38.93 11.66 -14.48
CA ASN A 189 -39.79 12.82 -14.28
C ASN A 189 -39.30 14.08 -15.02
N ASN A 190 -38.08 14.06 -15.55
CA ASN A 190 -37.53 15.18 -16.31
C ASN A 190 -36.84 14.68 -17.59
N PRO A 191 -37.54 14.63 -18.72
CA PRO A 191 -36.97 14.20 -20.00
C PRO A 191 -35.77 15.06 -20.45
N ALA A 192 -35.69 16.32 -20.03
CA ALA A 192 -34.56 17.20 -20.34
C ALA A 192 -33.32 16.92 -19.46
N GLN A 193 -33.50 16.22 -18.34
CA GLN A 193 -32.41 15.75 -17.47
C GLN A 193 -32.66 14.29 -17.10
N PRO A 194 -32.41 13.33 -18.03
CA PRO A 194 -32.82 11.94 -17.89
C PRO A 194 -32.04 11.16 -16.82
N PHE A 195 -31.00 11.75 -16.24
CA PHE A 195 -30.25 11.19 -15.13
C PHE A 195 -30.05 12.21 -14.02
N ALA A 196 -30.14 11.77 -12.78
CA ALA A 196 -29.88 12.56 -11.59
C ALA A 196 -28.87 11.85 -10.69
N PHE A 197 -28.10 12.63 -9.94
CA PHE A 197 -27.24 12.07 -8.90
C PHE A 197 -28.01 11.91 -7.60
N MET A 198 -27.86 10.76 -6.96
CA MET A 198 -28.38 10.48 -5.62
C MET A 198 -27.22 10.10 -4.71
N ALA A 199 -27.18 10.67 -3.51
CA ALA A 199 -26.21 10.31 -2.49
C ALA A 199 -26.85 9.39 -1.44
N THR A 200 -26.15 8.32 -1.09
CA THR A 200 -26.50 7.41 0.02
C THR A 200 -25.30 7.29 0.96
N TYR A 201 -25.53 6.78 2.16
CA TYR A 201 -24.47 6.43 3.09
C TYR A 201 -24.66 5.03 3.68
N SER A 202 -23.55 4.38 4.04
CA SER A 202 -23.61 3.16 4.84
C SER A 202 -23.93 3.51 6.30
N ALA A 203 -25.07 3.00 6.77
CA ALA A 203 -25.56 3.13 8.14
C ALA A 203 -25.14 1.93 9.01
N GLY A 204 -23.95 1.37 8.73
CA GLY A 204 -23.42 0.16 9.34
C GLY A 204 -23.92 -1.13 8.69
N MET A 205 -23.67 -2.26 9.34
CA MET A 205 -24.07 -3.58 8.85
C MET A 205 -25.54 -3.90 9.15
N GLY A 206 -26.22 -4.48 8.17
CA GLY A 206 -27.51 -5.13 8.35
C GLY A 206 -27.39 -6.49 9.05
N GLY A 207 -28.52 -7.09 9.40
CA GLY A 207 -28.57 -8.40 10.08
C GLY A 207 -28.07 -9.57 9.23
N ASP A 208 -27.84 -9.36 7.94
CA ASP A 208 -27.27 -10.31 6.99
C ASP A 208 -25.76 -10.10 6.73
N GLY A 209 -25.12 -9.18 7.46
CA GLY A 209 -23.71 -8.84 7.30
C GLY A 209 -23.40 -7.94 6.10
N THR A 210 -24.42 -7.47 5.36
CA THR A 210 -24.23 -6.52 4.25
C THR A 210 -24.33 -5.07 4.73
N PRO A 211 -23.55 -4.13 4.17
CA PRO A 211 -23.70 -2.71 4.46
C PRO A 211 -25.11 -2.22 4.11
N ARG A 212 -25.80 -1.59 5.07
CA ARG A 212 -27.12 -1.01 4.85
C ARG A 212 -26.98 0.40 4.30
N HIS A 213 -27.31 0.60 3.03
CA HIS A 213 -27.28 1.91 2.40
C HIS A 213 -28.61 2.66 2.57
N LEU A 214 -28.55 3.87 3.13
CA LEU A 214 -29.70 4.76 3.29
C LEU A 214 -29.48 6.07 2.52
N PRO A 215 -30.54 6.73 2.02
CA PRO A 215 -30.45 8.07 1.47
C PRO A 215 -29.71 9.02 2.42
N LEU A 216 -28.77 9.82 1.90
CA LEU A 216 -27.92 10.71 2.70
C LEU A 216 -28.77 11.73 3.50
N LYS A 217 -29.95 12.09 3.00
CA LYS A 217 -30.92 12.94 3.71
C LYS A 217 -31.21 12.42 5.13
N HIS A 218 -31.29 11.11 5.33
CA HIS A 218 -31.53 10.55 6.65
C HIS A 218 -30.37 10.78 7.62
N ALA A 219 -29.12 10.83 7.15
CA ALA A 219 -28.00 11.20 8.02
C ALA A 219 -28.10 12.65 8.48
N ILE A 220 -28.52 13.57 7.60
CA ILE A 220 -28.71 14.99 7.93
C ILE A 220 -29.81 15.17 9.00
N GLU A 221 -30.85 14.35 8.95
CA GLU A 221 -31.96 14.39 9.91
C GLU A 221 -31.62 13.69 11.25
N ALA A 222 -30.74 12.68 11.24
CA ALA A 222 -30.52 11.79 12.38
C ALA A 222 -29.18 11.98 13.12
N TYR A 223 -28.14 12.52 12.48
CA TYR A 223 -26.81 12.67 13.09
C TYR A 223 -26.65 14.05 13.72
N ASP A 224 -25.82 14.13 14.76
CA ASP A 224 -25.32 15.40 15.27
C ASP A 224 -24.27 16.01 14.32
N GLU A 225 -23.83 17.23 14.63
CA GLU A 225 -22.88 17.98 13.80
C GLU A 225 -21.54 17.24 13.65
N ASP A 226 -21.03 16.64 14.72
CA ASP A 226 -19.73 15.97 14.73
C ASP A 226 -19.76 14.69 13.87
N ASP A 227 -20.80 13.89 14.00
CA ASP A 227 -20.94 12.65 13.23
C ASP A 227 -21.24 12.92 11.76
N LEU A 228 -22.01 13.97 11.47
CA LEU A 228 -22.24 14.42 10.10
C LEU A 228 -20.93 14.94 9.46
N LEU A 229 -20.11 15.70 10.21
CA LEU A 229 -18.79 16.14 9.75
C LEU A 229 -17.87 14.95 9.48
N LYS A 230 -17.81 13.96 10.38
CA LYS A 230 -17.02 12.73 10.16
C LYS A 230 -17.47 12.02 8.87
N LEU A 231 -18.78 11.85 8.68
CA LEU A 231 -19.35 11.19 7.50
C LEU A 231 -18.98 11.91 6.19
N LEU A 232 -19.06 13.24 6.20
CA LEU A 232 -18.84 14.08 5.01
C LEU A 232 -17.37 14.44 4.76
N SER A 233 -16.49 14.25 5.76
CA SER A 233 -15.07 14.59 5.68
C SER A 233 -14.36 13.98 4.46
N THR A 234 -14.67 12.74 4.11
CA THR A 234 -14.10 12.06 2.95
C THR A 234 -14.59 12.67 1.63
N VAL A 235 -15.87 13.07 1.56
CA VAL A 235 -16.43 13.77 0.39
C VAL A 235 -15.75 15.12 0.20
N TYR A 236 -15.59 15.87 1.29
CA TYR A 236 -14.90 17.17 1.25
C TYR A 236 -13.45 17.05 0.79
N ARG A 237 -12.72 16.04 1.28
CA ARG A 237 -11.35 15.74 0.83
C ARG A 237 -11.29 15.33 -0.64
N ALA A 238 -12.26 14.54 -1.11
CA ALA A 238 -12.38 14.15 -2.51
C ALA A 238 -12.69 15.35 -3.43
N ALA A 239 -13.60 16.24 -3.02
CA ALA A 239 -13.94 17.48 -3.74
C ALA A 239 -12.72 18.37 -3.98
N LYS A 240 -11.82 18.50 -3.00
CA LYS A 240 -10.55 19.25 -3.17
C LYS A 240 -9.64 18.72 -4.28
N LYS A 241 -9.78 17.44 -4.64
CA LYS A 241 -8.94 16.78 -5.66
C LYS A 241 -9.70 16.48 -6.96
N SER A 242 -11.02 16.64 -6.98
CA SER A 242 -11.86 16.29 -8.14
C SER A 242 -12.90 17.35 -8.41
N LYS A 243 -12.75 18.04 -9.56
CA LYS A 243 -13.73 19.02 -10.04
C LYS A 243 -15.13 18.44 -10.20
N LEU A 244 -15.24 17.17 -10.60
CA LEU A 244 -16.52 16.49 -10.72
C LEU A 244 -17.23 16.40 -9.36
N ILE A 245 -16.52 15.94 -8.32
CA ILE A 245 -17.06 15.82 -6.97
C ILE A 245 -17.34 17.20 -6.36
N ASP A 246 -16.47 18.19 -6.58
CA ASP A 246 -16.71 19.56 -6.12
C ASP A 246 -18.00 20.16 -6.71
N ASN A 247 -18.25 19.94 -8.00
CA ASN A 247 -19.48 20.38 -8.67
C ASN A 247 -20.74 19.62 -8.21
N LEU A 248 -20.59 18.37 -7.78
CA LEU A 248 -21.69 17.56 -7.22
C LEU A 248 -22.01 17.93 -5.78
N TRP A 249 -20.99 18.30 -5.01
CA TRP A 249 -21.07 18.56 -3.58
C TRP A 249 -21.55 19.98 -3.26
N ARG A 250 -21.16 20.97 -4.08
CA ARG A 250 -21.60 22.35 -3.88
C ARG A 250 -23.03 22.52 -4.37
N PRO A 251 -23.93 23.13 -3.57
CA PRO A 251 -25.24 23.54 -4.07
C PRO A 251 -25.02 24.46 -5.28
N LYS A 252 -25.69 24.18 -6.40
CA LYS A 252 -25.81 25.17 -7.47
C LYS A 252 -26.67 26.29 -6.92
N ALA A 253 -26.08 27.49 -6.80
CA ALA A 253 -26.80 28.73 -6.57
C ALA A 253 -27.77 29.01 -7.72
#